data_AF-A0A957P1N5-F1
#
_entry.id   AF-A0A957P1N5-F1
#
_cell.length_a   1.000
_cell.length_b   1.000
_cell.length_c   1.000
_cell.angle_alpha   90.00
_cell.angle_beta   90.00
_cell.angle_gamma   90.00
#
_symmetry.space_group_name_H-M   'P 1'
#
loop_
_entity.id
_entity.type
_entity.pdbx_description
1 polymer ?
#
loop_
_entity_poly.entity_id
_entity_poly.type
_entity_poly.pdbx_seq_one_letter_code
_entity_poly.pdbx_strand_id
1 'polypeptide(L)'
;TILEAMARELEAYIVANDVYRTLFVNTGSGNHQYKMSGGDVLARINALKAGQAHLSSSEQQRLTAAVALVEKSIYALRTRFHELLRRELKARQGTLQWSADTLDAEAGDTAAPADRQNQQRIVAIRQELGMGAPTAKAAPVDEMDELEEQLQQALDKLKGLAD
;
A
#
# COMPACT_ATOMS: atom_id res chain seq x y z
N THR A 1 8.60 13.81 -10.17
CA THR A 1 8.98 12.40 -9.89
C THR A 1 7.71 11.56 -9.85
N ILE A 2 7.83 10.23 -9.82
CA ILE A 2 6.67 9.33 -9.72
C ILE A 2 5.87 9.59 -8.43
N LEU A 3 6.55 9.78 -7.29
CA LEU A 3 5.88 10.06 -6.01
C LEU A 3 5.06 11.36 -6.06
N GLU A 4 5.56 12.42 -6.70
CA GLU A 4 4.79 13.67 -6.84
C GLU A 4 3.54 13.49 -7.72
N ALA A 5 3.64 12.68 -8.78
CA ALA A 5 2.47 12.37 -9.61
C ALA A 5 1.44 11.56 -8.81
N MET A 6 1.89 10.55 -8.05
CA MET A 6 1.03 9.80 -7.14
C MET A 6 0.39 10.68 -6.08
N ALA A 7 1.15 11.60 -5.46
CA ALA A 7 0.66 12.49 -4.41
C ALA A 7 -0.45 13.42 -4.92
N ARG A 8 -0.34 13.93 -6.15
CA ARG A 8 -1.39 14.76 -6.78
C ARG A 8 -2.67 13.98 -7.09
N GLU A 9 -2.53 12.70 -7.41
CA GLU A 9 -3.65 11.84 -7.82
C GLU A 9 -4.31 11.10 -6.64
N LEU A 10 -3.65 11.09 -5.47
CA LEU A 10 -4.05 10.26 -4.34
C LEU A 10 -5.46 10.55 -3.84
N GLU A 11 -5.84 11.83 -3.70
CA GLU A 11 -7.17 12.20 -3.24
C GLU A 11 -8.26 11.69 -4.21
N ALA A 12 -8.09 11.96 -5.51
CA ALA A 12 -9.01 11.50 -6.55
C ALA A 12 -9.07 9.98 -6.63
N TYR A 13 -7.94 9.29 -6.42
CA TYR A 13 -7.86 7.84 -6.31
C TYR A 13 -8.68 7.31 -5.11
N ILE A 14 -8.50 7.89 -3.92
CA ILE A 14 -9.24 7.48 -2.72
C ILE A 14 -10.75 7.70 -2.90
N VAL A 15 -11.14 8.83 -3.51
CA VAL A 15 -12.54 9.15 -3.79
C VAL A 15 -13.15 8.19 -4.81
N ALA A 16 -12.40 7.82 -5.85
CA ALA A 16 -12.85 6.86 -6.87
C ALA A 16 -13.07 5.45 -6.31
N ASN A 17 -12.45 5.11 -5.18
CA ASN A 17 -12.64 3.85 -4.46
C ASN A 17 -12.16 2.59 -5.21
N ASP A 18 -11.30 2.79 -6.21
CA ASP A 18 -10.61 1.73 -6.96
C ASP A 18 -9.34 1.28 -6.24
N VAL A 19 -9.05 -0.02 -6.23
CA VAL A 19 -7.81 -0.56 -5.61
C VAL A 19 -6.55 -0.18 -6.42
N TYR A 20 -6.71 0.10 -7.70
CA TYR A 20 -5.61 0.47 -8.59
C TYR A 20 -6.01 1.62 -9.51
N ARG A 21 -5.07 2.53 -9.76
CA ARG A 21 -5.19 3.60 -10.76
C ARG A 21 -4.00 3.57 -11.72
N THR A 22 -4.26 3.83 -12.99
CA THR A 22 -3.20 4.03 -13.98
C THR A 22 -2.81 5.50 -14.02
N LEU A 23 -1.51 5.77 -13.94
CA LEU A 23 -0.91 7.09 -14.07
C LEU A 23 -0.03 7.14 -15.31
N PHE A 24 -0.02 8.28 -16.00
CA PHE A 24 0.97 8.61 -17.01
C PHE A 24 1.92 9.65 -16.44
N VAL A 25 3.18 9.27 -16.27
CA VAL A 25 4.20 10.12 -15.65
C VAL A 25 5.28 10.43 -16.67
N ASN A 26 5.48 11.72 -16.92
CA ASN A 26 6.62 12.20 -17.68
C ASN A 26 7.83 12.30 -16.74
N THR A 27 8.89 11.56 -17.06
CA THR A 27 10.19 11.58 -16.38
C THR A 27 11.25 12.07 -17.36
N GLY A 28 12.45 12.39 -16.87
CA GLY A 28 13.58 12.72 -17.74
C GLY A 28 13.95 11.62 -18.75
N SER A 29 13.45 10.38 -18.57
CA SER A 29 13.61 9.26 -19.48
C SER A 29 12.39 8.98 -20.36
N GLY A 30 11.39 9.87 -20.40
CA GLY A 30 10.22 9.79 -21.26
C GLY A 30 8.89 9.62 -20.51
N ASN A 31 7.84 9.25 -21.26
CA ASN A 31 6.51 9.00 -20.70
C ASN A 31 6.38 7.54 -20.29
N HIS A 32 6.01 7.32 -19.04
CA HIS A 32 5.86 5.99 -18.45
C HIS A 32 4.45 5.81 -17.90
N GLN A 33 3.87 4.65 -18.16
CA GLN A 33 2.64 4.23 -17.54
C GLN A 33 2.95 3.50 -16.22
N TYR A 34 2.33 3.94 -15.12
CA TYR A 34 2.48 3.33 -13.80
C TYR A 34 1.14 2.91 -13.24
N LYS A 35 1.08 1.70 -12.69
CA LYS A 35 -0.04 1.27 -11.84
C LYS A 35 0.24 1.76 -10.42
N MET A 36 -0.69 2.52 -9.86
CA MET A 36 -0.67 3.08 -8.51
C MET A 36 -1.70 2.36 -7.65
N SER A 37 -1.34 2.08 -6.41
CA SER A 37 -2.22 1.68 -5.31
C SER A 37 -1.81 2.42 -4.04
N GLY A 38 -2.58 2.26 -2.95
CA GLY A 38 -2.22 2.84 -1.65
C GLY A 38 -0.88 2.27 -1.14
N GLY A 39 -0.70 0.95 -1.23
CA GLY A 39 0.55 0.29 -0.88
C GLY A 39 1.75 0.72 -1.73
N ASP A 40 1.55 1.02 -3.03
CA ASP A 40 2.60 1.58 -3.89
C ASP A 40 3.08 2.95 -3.41
N VAL A 41 2.16 3.81 -2.97
CA VAL A 41 2.50 5.14 -2.44
C VAL A 41 3.29 5.01 -1.15
N LEU A 42 2.80 4.22 -0.19
CA LEU A 42 3.44 4.01 1.10
C LEU A 42 4.84 3.39 0.96
N ALA A 43 4.96 2.32 0.17
CA ALA A 43 6.25 1.65 -0.05
C ALA A 43 7.28 2.60 -0.69
N ARG A 44 6.85 3.45 -1.63
CA ARG A 44 7.74 4.40 -2.30
C ARG A 44 8.18 5.53 -1.37
N ILE A 45 7.31 6.01 -0.49
CA ILE A 45 7.69 6.97 0.57
C ILE A 45 8.73 6.34 1.49
N ASN A 46 8.50 5.11 1.96
CA ASN A 46 9.43 4.41 2.85
C ASN A 46 10.81 4.23 2.20
N ALA A 47 10.85 3.80 0.95
CA ALA A 47 12.10 3.65 0.21
C ALA A 47 12.86 4.98 0.05
N LEU A 48 12.15 6.07 -0.28
CA LEU A 48 12.77 7.39 -0.45
C LEU A 48 13.22 8.01 0.88
N LYS A 49 12.47 7.80 1.96
CA LYS A 49 12.86 8.21 3.32
C LYS A 49 14.11 7.43 3.79
N ALA A 50 14.18 6.12 3.53
CA ALA A 50 15.35 5.32 3.85
C ALA A 50 16.62 5.77 3.09
N GLY A 51 16.47 6.20 1.84
CA GLY A 51 17.55 6.73 1.01
C GLY A 51 17.80 8.25 1.15
N GLN A 52 17.12 8.94 2.07
CA GLN A 52 17.08 10.41 2.10
C GLN A 52 18.47 11.05 2.24
N ALA A 53 19.41 10.40 2.94
CA ALA A 53 20.78 10.88 3.11
C ALA A 53 21.58 10.96 1.79
N HIS A 54 21.15 10.26 0.74
CA HIS A 54 21.78 10.28 -0.58
C HIS A 54 21.12 11.26 -1.56
N LEU A 55 20.04 11.94 -1.14
CA LEU A 55 19.34 12.91 -1.97
C LEU A 55 19.99 14.29 -1.86
N SER A 56 20.04 15.02 -2.96
CA SER A 56 20.38 16.45 -2.96
C SER A 56 19.37 17.26 -2.15
N SER A 57 19.74 18.45 -1.67
CA SER A 57 18.84 19.31 -0.90
C SER A 57 17.53 19.64 -1.64
N SER A 58 17.61 19.81 -2.97
CA SER A 58 16.42 20.03 -3.80
C SER A 58 15.50 18.80 -3.84
N GLU A 59 16.07 17.60 -3.95
CA GLU A 59 15.29 16.34 -3.94
C GLU A 59 14.67 16.07 -2.57
N GLN A 60 15.37 16.39 -1.49
CA GLN A 60 14.82 16.28 -0.13
C GLN A 60 13.62 17.20 0.07
N GLN A 61 13.70 18.47 -0.38
CA GLN A 61 12.57 19.41 -0.31
C GLN A 61 11.35 18.89 -1.08
N ARG A 62 11.58 18.34 -2.28
CA ARG A 62 10.53 17.74 -3.10
C ARG A 62 9.90 16.51 -2.45
N LEU A 63 10.72 15.65 -1.84
CA LEU A 63 10.25 14.50 -1.06
C LEU A 63 9.36 14.97 0.09
N THR A 64 9.81 15.94 0.89
CA THR A 64 9.04 16.49 2.01
C THR A 64 7.70 17.06 1.55
N ALA A 65 7.68 17.84 0.47
CA ALA A 65 6.45 18.42 -0.06
C ALA A 65 5.47 17.34 -0.55
N ALA A 66 5.97 16.31 -1.24
CA ALA A 66 5.13 15.21 -1.71
C ALA A 66 4.58 14.36 -0.56
N VAL A 67 5.39 14.07 0.47
CA VAL A 67 4.98 13.36 1.68
C VAL A 67 3.89 14.13 2.42
N ALA A 68 4.06 15.44 2.61
CA ALA A 68 3.06 16.27 3.28
C ALA A 68 1.71 16.27 2.54
N LEU A 69 1.72 16.27 1.20
CA LEU A 69 0.50 16.19 0.40
C LEU A 69 -0.20 14.82 0.55
N VAL A 70 0.58 13.74 0.58
CA VAL A 70 0.06 12.38 0.82
C VAL A 70 -0.55 12.28 2.22
N GLU A 71 0.18 12.69 3.25
CA GLU A 71 -0.27 12.64 4.65
C GLU A 71 -1.55 13.47 4.84
N LYS A 72 -1.65 14.64 4.21
CA LYS A 72 -2.88 15.46 4.22
C LYS A 72 -4.07 14.71 3.60
N SER A 73 -3.87 14.07 2.45
CA SER A 73 -4.93 13.33 1.75
C SER A 73 -5.39 12.12 2.56
N ILE A 74 -4.45 11.36 3.11
CA ILE A 74 -4.71 10.21 3.99
C ILE A 74 -5.46 10.66 5.25
N TYR A 75 -5.02 11.74 5.89
CA TYR A 75 -5.68 12.25 7.09
C TYR A 75 -7.13 12.64 6.81
N ALA A 76 -7.39 13.38 5.72
CA ALA A 76 -8.72 13.83 5.35
C ALA A 76 -9.67 12.68 4.96
N LEU A 77 -9.14 11.59 4.40
CA LEU A 77 -9.93 10.46 3.87
C LEU A 77 -9.59 9.14 4.56
N ARG A 78 -9.15 9.17 5.82
CA ARG A 78 -8.53 8.05 6.54
C ARG A 78 -9.35 6.76 6.44
N THR A 79 -10.64 6.82 6.74
CA THR A 79 -11.52 5.64 6.73
C THR A 79 -11.53 4.97 5.35
N ARG A 80 -11.74 5.75 4.29
CA ARG A 80 -11.77 5.25 2.91
C ARG A 80 -10.41 4.72 2.47
N PHE A 81 -9.33 5.39 2.87
CA PHE A 81 -7.99 4.94 2.57
C PHE A 81 -7.70 3.60 3.24
N HIS A 82 -8.04 3.43 4.52
CA HIS A 82 -7.84 2.17 5.24
C HIS A 82 -8.69 1.03 4.65
N GLU A 83 -9.92 1.29 4.21
CA GLU A 83 -10.75 0.32 3.49
C GLU A 83 -10.14 -0.11 2.14
N LEU A 84 -9.55 0.83 1.41
CA LEU A 84 -8.77 0.53 0.19
C LEU A 84 -7.56 -0.35 0.52
N LEU A 85 -6.82 -0.02 1.59
CA LEU A 85 -5.65 -0.77 2.01
C LEU A 85 -5.98 -2.21 2.43
N ARG A 86 -7.10 -2.45 3.11
CA ARG A 86 -7.53 -3.82 3.48
C ARG A 86 -7.83 -4.66 2.24
N ARG A 87 -8.58 -4.12 1.29
CA ARG A 87 -8.86 -4.79 0.00
C ARG A 87 -7.58 -5.06 -0.79
N GLU A 88 -6.67 -4.10 -0.82
CA GLU A 88 -5.36 -4.27 -1.45
C GLU A 88 -4.53 -5.36 -0.77
N LEU A 89 -4.48 -5.36 0.55
CA LEU A 89 -3.72 -6.34 1.34
C LEU A 89 -4.22 -7.77 1.06
N LYS A 90 -5.53 -7.99 1.09
CA LYS A 90 -6.17 -9.27 0.76
C LYS A 90 -5.80 -9.75 -0.65
N ALA A 91 -5.91 -8.87 -1.65
CA ALA A 91 -5.55 -9.22 -3.04
C ALA A 91 -4.06 -9.58 -3.20
N ARG A 92 -3.17 -8.85 -2.51
CA ARG A 92 -1.71 -9.09 -2.56
C ARG A 92 -1.30 -10.36 -1.85
N GLN A 93 -1.94 -10.68 -0.72
CA GLN A 93 -1.72 -11.92 0.02
C GLN A 93 -2.15 -13.14 -0.80
N GLY A 94 -3.33 -13.09 -1.43
CA GLY A 94 -3.75 -14.15 -2.36
C GLY A 94 -2.76 -14.35 -3.51
N THR A 95 -2.15 -13.27 -4.02
CA THR A 95 -1.09 -13.37 -5.04
C THR A 95 0.17 -14.08 -4.50
N LEU A 96 0.63 -13.76 -3.29
CA LEU A 96 1.81 -14.43 -2.70
C LEU A 96 1.55 -15.92 -2.41
N GLN A 97 0.36 -16.25 -1.90
CA GLN A 97 -0.02 -17.64 -1.64
C GLN A 97 -0.01 -18.44 -2.93
N TRP A 98 -0.63 -17.91 -3.98
CA TRP A 98 -0.60 -18.55 -5.30
C TRP A 98 0.82 -18.68 -5.86
N SER A 99 1.66 -17.64 -5.73
CA SER A 99 3.07 -17.73 -6.13
C SER A 99 3.82 -18.83 -5.36
N ALA A 100 3.62 -18.93 -4.04
CA ALA A 100 4.24 -19.97 -3.21
C ALA A 100 3.78 -21.37 -3.61
N ASP A 101 2.46 -21.57 -3.78
CA ASP A 101 1.88 -22.83 -4.25
C ASP A 101 2.41 -23.24 -5.63
N THR A 102 2.69 -22.26 -6.50
CA THR A 102 3.23 -22.48 -7.85
C THR A 102 4.75 -22.72 -7.84
N LEU A 103 5.50 -22.06 -6.96
CA LEU A 103 6.96 -22.18 -6.85
C LEU A 103 7.40 -23.43 -6.07
N ASP A 104 6.62 -23.90 -5.10
CA ASP A 104 6.85 -25.19 -4.43
C ASP A 104 6.75 -26.38 -5.42
N ALA A 105 6.12 -26.19 -6.58
CA ALA A 105 6.12 -27.17 -7.66
C ALA A 105 7.42 -27.15 -8.51
N GLU A 106 8.27 -26.11 -8.45
CA GLU A 106 9.43 -25.96 -9.35
C GLU A 106 10.80 -25.62 -8.69
N ALA A 107 10.87 -25.38 -7.37
CA ALA A 107 12.09 -25.17 -6.57
C ALA A 107 13.06 -24.03 -7.00
N GLY A 108 13.28 -23.08 -6.07
CA GLY A 108 14.40 -22.14 -6.11
C GLY A 108 14.29 -21.03 -5.06
N ASP A 109 15.21 -21.01 -4.08
CA ASP A 109 15.20 -20.23 -2.83
C ASP A 109 15.43 -18.70 -2.98
N THR A 110 14.99 -18.10 -4.09
CA THR A 110 15.09 -16.65 -4.31
C THR A 110 13.79 -16.08 -4.84
N ALA A 111 13.08 -15.33 -4.00
CA ALA A 111 11.85 -14.64 -4.38
C ALA A 111 12.09 -13.72 -5.59
N ALA A 112 11.22 -13.85 -6.60
CA ALA A 112 11.30 -13.03 -7.80
C ALA A 112 11.23 -11.53 -7.45
N PRO A 113 11.82 -10.62 -8.26
CA PRO A 113 11.76 -9.18 -8.00
C PRO A 113 10.33 -8.65 -7.77
N ALA A 114 9.32 -9.24 -8.44
CA ALA A 114 7.92 -8.90 -8.26
C ALA A 114 7.40 -9.29 -6.86
N ASP A 115 7.78 -10.45 -6.34
CA ASP A 115 7.39 -10.91 -5.00
C ASP A 115 8.03 -10.05 -3.91
N ARG A 116 9.31 -9.70 -4.07
CA ARG A 116 9.98 -8.77 -3.15
C ARG A 116 9.30 -7.40 -3.11
N GLN A 117 8.89 -6.87 -4.26
CA GLN A 117 8.10 -5.63 -4.30
C GLN A 117 6.72 -5.82 -3.67
N ASN A 118 6.07 -6.96 -3.87
CA ASN A 118 4.77 -7.26 -3.25
C ASN A 118 4.89 -7.33 -1.72
N GLN A 119 5.93 -7.99 -1.20
CA GLN A 119 6.24 -8.06 0.22
C GLN A 119 6.51 -6.67 0.83
N GLN A 120 7.29 -5.82 0.16
CA GLN A 120 7.53 -4.44 0.61
C GLN A 120 6.23 -3.65 0.74
N ARG A 121 5.29 -3.83 -0.19
CA ARG A 121 3.98 -3.17 -0.15
C ARG A 121 3.11 -3.72 0.96
N ILE A 122 3.07 -5.05 1.15
CA ILE A 122 2.36 -5.67 2.28
C ILE A 122 2.87 -5.12 3.62
N VAL A 123 4.19 -5.03 3.80
CA VAL A 123 4.78 -4.44 5.01
C VAL A 123 4.33 -3.00 5.20
N ALA A 124 4.39 -2.17 4.15
CA ALA A 124 3.98 -0.77 4.22
C ALA A 124 2.49 -0.62 4.55
N ILE A 125 1.62 -1.44 3.96
CA ILE A 125 0.18 -1.44 4.24
C ILE A 125 -0.09 -1.84 5.69
N ARG A 126 0.52 -2.92 6.17
CA ARG A 126 0.33 -3.39 7.56
C ARG A 126 0.79 -2.35 8.58
N GLN A 127 1.90 -1.66 8.31
CA GLN A 127 2.38 -0.56 9.16
C GLN A 127 1.34 0.57 9.24
N GLU A 128 0.80 0.99 8.10
CA GLU A 128 -0.23 2.04 8.06
C GLU A 128 -1.53 1.63 8.78
N LEU A 129 -1.92 0.35 8.66
CA LEU A 129 -3.10 -0.20 9.34
C LEU A 129 -2.87 -0.50 10.83
N GLY A 130 -1.65 -0.32 11.35
CA GLY A 130 -1.32 -0.65 12.74
C GLY A 130 -1.24 -2.14 13.05
N MET A 131 -1.10 -2.99 12.03
CA MET A 131 -1.11 -4.47 12.14
C MET A 131 0.28 -5.09 12.43
N GLY A 132 1.32 -4.27 12.60
CA GLY A 132 2.69 -4.77 12.82
C GLY A 132 3.29 -5.53 11.63
N ALA A 133 4.49 -6.09 11.82
CA ALA A 133 5.15 -6.90 10.79
C ALA A 133 4.38 -8.22 10.52
N PRO A 134 4.45 -8.77 9.29
CA PRO A 134 3.86 -10.08 9.01
C PRO A 134 4.47 -11.14 9.93
N THR A 135 3.64 -11.95 10.59
CA THR A 135 4.13 -13.09 11.36
C THR A 135 4.34 -14.28 10.43
N ALA A 136 5.41 -15.04 10.62
CA ALA A 136 5.75 -16.18 9.77
C ALA A 136 4.77 -17.38 9.87
N LYS A 137 3.73 -17.28 10.72
CA LYS A 137 2.92 -18.43 11.16
C LYS A 137 1.43 -18.36 10.82
N ALA A 138 0.89 -17.19 10.48
CA ALA A 138 -0.49 -17.08 10.01
C ALA A 138 -0.52 -17.19 8.47
N ALA A 139 -1.41 -18.02 7.93
CA ALA A 139 -1.73 -17.92 6.51
C ALA A 139 -2.22 -16.47 6.29
N PRO A 140 -1.63 -15.69 5.37
CA PRO A 140 -1.85 -14.26 5.33
C PRO A 140 -3.32 -13.84 5.15
N VAL A 141 -4.12 -14.71 4.51
CA VAL A 141 -5.55 -14.50 4.22
C VAL A 141 -6.41 -14.64 5.49
N ASP A 142 -6.13 -15.62 6.35
CA ASP A 142 -6.94 -15.90 7.55
C ASP A 142 -6.93 -14.73 8.54
N GLU A 143 -5.76 -14.08 8.73
CA GLU A 143 -5.61 -12.91 9.62
C GLU A 143 -6.44 -11.71 9.12
N MET A 144 -6.65 -11.59 7.81
CA MET A 144 -7.44 -10.49 7.25
C MET A 144 -8.94 -10.73 7.38
N ASP A 145 -9.38 -11.97 7.20
CA ASP A 145 -10.79 -12.33 7.38
C ASP A 145 -11.22 -12.14 8.85
N GLU A 146 -10.36 -12.51 9.82
CA GLU A 146 -10.60 -12.25 11.25
C GLU A 146 -10.73 -10.74 11.57
N LEU A 147 -9.91 -9.89 10.94
CA LEU A 147 -9.97 -8.44 11.13
C LEU A 147 -11.20 -7.81 10.48
N GLU A 148 -11.64 -8.29 9.32
CA GLU A 148 -12.89 -7.88 8.69
C GLU A 148 -14.08 -8.23 9.58
N GLU A 149 -14.09 -9.42 10.17
CA GLU A 149 -15.13 -9.85 11.11
C GLU A 149 -15.16 -8.97 12.37
N GLN A 150 -14.00 -8.72 12.99
CA GLN A 150 -13.90 -7.84 14.16
C GLN A 150 -14.36 -6.41 13.87
N LEU A 151 -14.01 -5.86 12.70
CA LEU A 151 -14.45 -4.53 12.28
C LEU A 151 -15.98 -4.49 12.10
N GLN A 152 -16.55 -5.51 11.46
CA GLN A 152 -17.99 -5.59 11.26
C GLN A 152 -18.73 -5.66 12.60
N GLN A 153 -18.26 -6.50 13.52
CA GLN A 153 -18.80 -6.58 14.89
C GLN A 153 -18.70 -5.25 15.65
N ALA A 154 -17.61 -4.50 15.49
CA ALA A 154 -17.46 -3.18 16.12
C ALA A 154 -18.42 -2.14 15.53
N LEU A 155 -18.63 -2.15 14.21
CA LEU A 155 -19.59 -1.28 13.53
C LEU A 155 -21.03 -1.59 13.95
N ASP A 156 -21.38 -2.86 14.11
CA ASP A 156 -22.73 -3.27 14.52
C ASP A 156 -23.01 -2.93 15.99
N LYS A 157 -22.01 -3.05 16.87
CA LYS A 157 -22.11 -2.56 18.26
C LYS A 157 -22.32 -1.05 18.34
N LEU A 158 -21.65 -0.28 17.48
CA LEU A 158 -21.83 1.18 17.43
C LEU A 158 -23.22 1.58 16.94
N LYS A 159 -23.80 0.84 15.99
CA LYS A 159 -25.17 1.06 15.51
C LYS A 159 -26.21 0.73 16.58
N GLY A 160 -26.04 -0.39 17.30
CA GLY A 160 -26.97 -0.79 18.37
C GLY A 160 -26.90 0.08 19.64
N LEU A 161 -25.96 1.02 19.74
CA LEU A 161 -25.88 2.02 20.81
C LEU A 161 -26.55 3.36 20.44
N ALA A 162 -26.93 3.53 19.16
CA ALA A 162 -27.57 4.74 18.66
C ALA A 162 -29.12 4.63 18.60
N ASP A 163 -29.66 3.45 18.95
CA ASP A 163 -31.08 3.14 19.14
C ASP A 163 -31.44 3.11 20.64
#